data_AF-A0A855XB20-F1
#
_entry.id   AF-A0A855XB20-F1
#
_cell.length_a   1.000
_cell.length_b   1.000
_cell.length_c   1.000
_cell.angle_alpha   90.00
_cell.angle_beta   90.00
_cell.angle_gamma   90.00
#
_symmetry.space_group_name_H-M   'P 1'
#
loop_
_entity.id
_entity.type
_entity.pdbx_description
1 polymer ?
#
loop_
_entity_poly.entity_id
_entity_poly.type
_entity_poly.pdbx_seq_one_letter_code
_entity_poly.pdbx_strand_id
1 'polypeptide(L)'
;MSRICCICGKKLGMLDAKCLTKDKESVCQDDVQRIFSDKSVTKLGIKLNAANAIANYESSYLISLVADGKKISINSQLDRISEQVDKVKADKLVGVKPILKALPSILDEDEEILCATNGNSGSEVMLLLSTNKRFLAVYRAPMGLETKSINIPLSKINDLSYKSGMVFAKLFISNGSQNFKFTNLSLDGAKALTNSLNEQLNRNENTVSQNTVTNSADEIVKFKKLADNGIITQEEFEAKKKQLLGL
;
A
#
# COMPACT_ATOMS: atom_id res chain seq x y z
N MET A 1 35.04 11.07 -11.82
CA MET A 1 34.31 9.92 -11.24
C MET A 1 35.32 9.01 -10.57
N SER A 2 35.05 8.62 -9.33
CA SER A 2 35.88 7.66 -8.59
C SER A 2 36.15 6.43 -9.47
N ARG A 3 37.44 6.11 -9.66
CA ARG A 3 37.90 4.90 -10.36
C ARG A 3 38.12 3.76 -9.37
N ILE A 4 37.46 3.79 -8.23
CA ILE A 4 37.68 2.82 -7.16
C ILE A 4 36.33 2.34 -6.68
N CYS A 5 36.20 1.04 -6.46
CA CYS A 5 35.02 0.49 -5.83
C CYS A 5 34.96 0.93 -4.36
N CYS A 6 33.86 1.56 -3.95
CA CYS A 6 33.69 2.05 -2.59
C CYS A 6 33.62 0.95 -1.52
N ILE A 7 33.43 -0.32 -1.92
CA ILE A 7 33.33 -1.47 -1.01
C ILE A 7 34.68 -2.18 -0.87
N CYS A 8 35.20 -2.77 -1.95
CA CYS A 8 36.45 -3.54 -1.86
C CYS A 8 37.74 -2.76 -2.19
N GLY A 9 37.66 -1.49 -2.58
CA GLY A 9 38.84 -0.68 -2.94
C GLY A 9 39.48 -1.06 -4.29
N LYS A 10 38.88 -1.96 -5.08
CA LYS A 10 39.37 -2.35 -6.41
C LYS A 10 39.39 -1.15 -7.35
N LYS A 11 40.52 -0.92 -8.05
CA LYS A 11 40.60 0.05 -9.15
C LYS A 11 39.75 -0.42 -10.33
N LEU A 12 38.92 0.49 -10.87
CA LEU A 12 37.99 0.26 -11.97
C LEU A 12 38.45 0.98 -13.22
N GLY A 13 38.76 0.20 -14.25
CA GLY A 13 39.05 0.65 -15.60
C GLY A 13 37.82 1.21 -16.32
N MET A 14 38.04 1.67 -17.55
CA MET A 14 36.97 2.25 -18.38
C MET A 14 35.97 1.20 -18.87
N LEU A 15 36.41 -0.05 -19.05
CA LEU A 15 35.61 -1.17 -19.55
C LEU A 15 35.04 -2.05 -18.43
N ASP A 16 35.39 -1.77 -17.18
CA ASP A 16 34.92 -2.57 -16.05
C ASP A 16 33.43 -2.29 -15.78
N ALA A 17 32.65 -3.37 -15.66
CA ALA A 17 31.25 -3.29 -15.26
C ALA A 17 31.15 -2.71 -13.84
N LYS A 18 30.43 -1.59 -13.73
CA LYS A 18 30.16 -0.89 -12.48
C LYS A 18 28.78 -0.24 -12.50
N CYS A 19 28.22 -0.03 -11.32
CA CYS A 19 27.03 0.80 -11.13
C CYS A 19 27.33 1.87 -10.07
N LEU A 20 26.37 2.78 -9.88
CA LEU A 20 26.49 3.90 -8.94
C LEU A 20 25.48 3.73 -7.81
N THR A 21 25.93 4.03 -6.60
CA THR A 21 25.09 4.20 -5.41
C THR A 21 24.29 5.50 -5.47
N LYS A 22 23.40 5.72 -4.48
CA LYS A 22 22.61 6.95 -4.34
C LYS A 22 23.48 8.22 -4.26
N ASP A 23 24.58 8.15 -3.52
CA ASP A 23 25.62 9.18 -3.39
C ASP A 23 26.64 9.19 -4.54
N LYS A 24 26.37 8.47 -5.64
CA LYS A 24 27.19 8.42 -6.88
C LYS A 24 28.58 7.80 -6.71
N GLU A 25 28.78 6.98 -5.68
CA GLU A 25 29.98 6.17 -5.52
C GLU A 25 29.94 4.91 -6.40
N SER A 26 31.11 4.46 -6.84
CA SER A 26 31.20 3.32 -7.78
C SER A 26 31.21 1.97 -7.06
N VAL A 27 30.39 1.03 -7.53
CA VAL A 27 30.38 -0.38 -7.07
C VAL A 27 30.77 -1.30 -8.20
N CYS A 28 31.75 -2.19 -7.96
CA CYS A 28 32.22 -3.15 -8.95
C CYS A 28 31.27 -4.34 -9.08
N GLN A 29 31.31 -5.02 -10.23
CA GLN A 29 30.52 -6.23 -10.47
C GLN A 29 30.66 -7.29 -9.36
N ASP A 30 31.88 -7.51 -8.85
CA ASP A 30 32.13 -8.52 -7.82
C ASP A 30 31.38 -8.19 -6.51
N ASP A 31 31.40 -6.92 -6.09
CA ASP A 31 30.68 -6.48 -4.90
C ASP A 31 29.17 -6.41 -5.13
N VAL A 32 28.70 -6.08 -6.33
CA VAL A 32 27.27 -6.22 -6.68
C VAL A 32 26.80 -7.66 -6.51
N GLN A 33 27.64 -8.66 -6.81
CA GLN A 33 27.32 -10.07 -6.57
C GLN A 33 27.41 -10.48 -5.09
N ARG A 34 28.20 -9.76 -4.28
CA ARG A 34 28.25 -9.98 -2.81
C ARG A 34 27.05 -9.37 -2.09
N ILE A 35 26.60 -8.18 -2.52
CA ILE A 35 25.48 -7.44 -1.91
C ILE A 35 24.18 -8.22 -2.03
N PHE A 36 23.89 -8.78 -3.21
CA PHE A 36 22.60 -9.41 -3.48
C PHE A 36 22.60 -10.92 -3.20
N SER A 37 21.50 -11.42 -2.63
CA SER A 37 21.21 -12.86 -2.53
C SER A 37 20.84 -13.46 -3.88
N ASP A 38 20.19 -12.67 -4.74
CA ASP A 38 19.83 -13.04 -6.11
C ASP A 38 21.04 -13.03 -7.06
N LYS A 39 20.85 -13.68 -8.21
CA LYS A 39 21.77 -13.53 -9.35
C LYS A 39 21.70 -12.10 -9.87
N SER A 40 22.66 -11.26 -9.50
CA SER A 40 22.73 -9.83 -9.84
C SER A 40 23.66 -9.52 -11.01
N VAL A 41 24.52 -10.45 -11.39
CA VAL A 41 25.46 -10.28 -12.51
C VAL A 41 25.35 -11.41 -13.55
N THR A 42 25.89 -11.16 -14.73
CA THR A 42 25.99 -12.11 -15.85
C THR A 42 27.41 -12.08 -16.43
N LYS A 43 27.69 -12.93 -17.42
CA LYS A 43 28.95 -12.85 -18.18
C LYS A 43 29.13 -11.51 -18.90
N LEU A 44 28.03 -10.81 -19.18
CA LEU A 44 28.01 -9.53 -19.89
C LEU A 44 28.04 -8.30 -18.95
N GLY A 45 28.06 -8.50 -17.63
CA GLY A 45 28.10 -7.43 -16.64
C GLY A 45 26.95 -7.46 -15.63
N ILE A 46 26.71 -6.32 -14.97
CA ILE A 46 25.69 -6.14 -13.94
C ILE A 46 24.30 -6.08 -14.60
N LYS A 47 23.32 -6.82 -14.04
CA LYS A 47 21.94 -6.74 -14.52
C LYS A 47 21.34 -5.36 -14.23
N LEU A 48 20.52 -4.85 -15.14
CA LEU A 48 19.91 -3.52 -15.01
C LEU A 48 19.10 -3.35 -13.71
N ASN A 49 18.33 -4.36 -13.30
CA ASN A 49 17.57 -4.30 -12.05
C ASN A 49 18.48 -4.27 -10.81
N ALA A 50 19.62 -4.97 -10.81
CA ALA A 50 20.61 -4.88 -9.75
C ALA A 50 21.27 -3.51 -9.71
N ALA A 51 21.64 -2.95 -10.87
CA ALA A 51 22.18 -1.60 -10.95
C ALA A 51 21.20 -0.55 -10.41
N ASN A 52 19.92 -0.64 -10.80
CA ASN A 52 18.86 0.24 -10.31
C ASN A 52 18.63 0.07 -8.80
N ALA A 53 18.69 -1.15 -8.29
CA ALA A 53 18.56 -1.40 -6.85
C ALA A 53 19.73 -0.78 -6.05
N ILE A 54 20.97 -0.87 -6.54
CA ILE A 54 22.14 -0.23 -5.91
C ILE A 54 21.98 1.29 -5.84
N ALA A 55 21.39 1.91 -6.88
CA ALA A 55 21.19 3.35 -6.92
C ALA A 55 20.24 3.89 -5.83
N ASN A 56 19.53 3.02 -5.11
CA ASN A 56 18.65 3.40 -4.01
C ASN A 56 19.35 3.40 -2.63
N TYR A 57 20.59 2.88 -2.52
CA TYR A 57 21.30 2.79 -1.25
C TYR A 57 22.51 3.75 -1.20
N GLU A 58 22.74 4.34 -0.04
CA GLU A 58 23.97 5.07 0.27
C GLU A 58 25.16 4.10 0.32
N SER A 59 26.33 4.54 -0.13
CA SER A 59 27.54 3.72 -0.12
C SER A 59 27.93 3.23 1.28
N SER A 60 27.77 4.07 2.30
CA SER A 60 28.04 3.75 3.71
C SER A 60 27.23 2.55 4.21
N TYR A 61 25.94 2.50 3.87
CA TYR A 61 25.07 1.38 4.21
C TYR A 61 25.54 0.09 3.55
N LEU A 62 25.83 0.11 2.24
CA LEU A 62 26.29 -1.08 1.51
C LEU A 62 27.63 -1.60 2.02
N ILE A 63 28.55 -0.72 2.42
CA ILE A 63 29.82 -1.09 3.05
C ILE A 63 29.56 -1.85 4.35
N SER A 64 28.69 -1.32 5.22
CA SER A 64 28.34 -1.99 6.49
C SER A 64 27.65 -3.34 6.26
N LEU A 65 26.73 -3.42 5.29
CA LEU A 65 26.02 -4.64 4.92
C LEU A 65 26.98 -5.77 4.50
N VAL A 66 27.94 -5.45 3.63
CA VAL A 66 28.92 -6.43 3.14
C VAL A 66 29.91 -6.82 4.24
N ALA A 67 30.33 -5.87 5.09
CA ALA A 67 31.20 -6.16 6.23
C ALA A 67 30.55 -7.12 7.24
N ASP A 68 29.25 -6.98 7.45
CA ASP A 68 28.43 -7.86 8.30
C ASP A 68 28.13 -9.23 7.64
N GLY A 69 28.57 -9.47 6.40
CA GLY A 69 28.25 -10.69 5.64
C GLY A 69 26.76 -10.84 5.29
N LYS A 70 25.98 -9.76 5.40
CA LYS A 70 24.55 -9.75 5.10
C LYS A 70 24.33 -9.54 3.59
N LYS A 71 23.18 -10.02 3.12
CA LYS A 71 22.74 -9.85 1.74
C LYS A 71 21.33 -9.29 1.69
N ILE A 72 21.02 -8.55 0.63
CA ILE A 72 19.68 -8.06 0.33
C ILE A 72 19.14 -8.71 -0.94
N SER A 73 17.82 -8.78 -1.08
CA SER A 73 17.19 -9.11 -2.36
C SER A 73 17.29 -7.91 -3.29
N ILE A 74 17.45 -8.16 -4.60
CA ILE A 74 17.39 -7.09 -5.62
C ILE A 74 16.05 -6.35 -5.55
N ASN A 75 14.99 -7.05 -5.16
CA ASN A 75 13.64 -6.52 -5.10
C ASN A 75 13.16 -6.34 -3.64
N SER A 76 14.06 -6.04 -2.70
CA SER A 76 13.75 -5.99 -1.25
C SER A 76 12.48 -5.23 -0.90
N GLN A 77 12.20 -4.08 -1.53
CA GLN A 77 10.97 -3.32 -1.32
C GLN A 77 9.72 -4.07 -1.83
N LEU A 78 9.79 -4.67 -3.02
CA LEU A 78 8.71 -5.48 -3.57
C LEU A 78 8.48 -6.73 -2.72
N ASP A 79 9.54 -7.35 -2.21
CA ASP A 79 9.45 -8.53 -1.34
C ASP A 79 8.77 -8.15 -0.02
N ARG A 80 9.18 -7.05 0.60
CA ARG A 80 8.53 -6.49 1.80
C ARG A 80 7.05 -6.16 1.56
N ILE A 81 6.73 -5.55 0.41
CA ILE A 81 5.34 -5.23 0.05
C ILE A 81 4.53 -6.51 -0.18
N SER A 82 5.10 -7.48 -0.89
CA SER A 82 4.43 -8.76 -1.18
C SER A 82 4.16 -9.54 0.10
N GLU A 83 5.12 -9.55 1.03
CA GLU A 83 4.99 -10.15 2.36
C GLU A 83 3.91 -9.45 3.20
N GLN A 84 3.90 -8.11 3.23
CA GLN A 84 2.83 -7.35 3.89
C GLN A 84 1.45 -7.72 3.32
N VAL A 85 1.30 -7.70 2.00
CA VAL A 85 0.04 -8.06 1.33
C VAL A 85 -0.36 -9.49 1.67
N ASP A 86 0.57 -10.44 1.66
CA ASP A 86 0.27 -11.84 1.99
C ASP A 86 -0.17 -12.03 3.44
N LYS A 87 0.34 -11.22 4.37
CA LYS A 87 -0.04 -11.21 5.79
C LYS A 87 -1.43 -10.62 6.02
N VAL A 88 -1.82 -9.61 5.25
CA VAL A 88 -3.04 -8.82 5.48
C VAL A 88 -4.14 -9.04 4.43
N LYS A 89 -3.95 -9.98 3.50
CA LYS A 89 -4.97 -10.33 2.52
C LYS A 89 -6.20 -10.89 3.22
N ALA A 90 -7.33 -10.27 2.93
CA ALA A 90 -8.63 -10.69 3.44
C ALA A 90 -9.19 -11.91 2.68
N ASP A 91 -8.69 -12.15 1.47
CA ASP A 91 -9.14 -13.23 0.60
C ASP A 91 -8.02 -13.73 -0.32
N LYS A 92 -8.35 -14.75 -1.13
CA LYS A 92 -7.43 -15.26 -2.14
C LYS A 92 -7.21 -14.21 -3.23
N LEU A 93 -5.96 -13.75 -3.34
CA LEU A 93 -5.54 -12.80 -4.36
C LEU A 93 -5.25 -13.48 -5.71
N VAL A 94 -6.02 -13.16 -6.74
CA VAL A 94 -5.90 -13.76 -8.08
C VAL A 94 -5.52 -12.70 -9.11
N GLY A 95 -4.53 -12.98 -9.96
CA GLY A 95 -4.13 -12.09 -11.05
C GLY A 95 -3.40 -10.80 -10.63
N VAL A 96 -3.15 -10.59 -9.33
CA VAL A 96 -2.57 -9.34 -8.82
C VAL A 96 -1.05 -9.22 -8.95
N LYS A 97 -0.33 -10.28 -9.37
CA LYS A 97 1.15 -10.25 -9.47
C LYS A 97 1.70 -9.07 -10.28
N PRO A 98 1.12 -8.69 -11.45
CA PRO A 98 1.57 -7.51 -12.18
C PRO A 98 1.33 -6.20 -11.42
N ILE A 99 0.29 -6.15 -10.58
CA ILE A 99 -0.02 -4.99 -9.73
C ILE A 99 1.00 -4.87 -8.59
N LEU A 100 1.33 -5.99 -7.91
CA LEU A 100 2.33 -6.00 -6.84
C LEU A 100 3.67 -5.41 -7.31
N LYS A 101 4.10 -5.74 -8.52
CA LYS A 101 5.34 -5.21 -9.13
C LYS A 101 5.33 -3.68 -9.33
N ALA A 102 4.16 -3.06 -9.40
CA ALA A 102 4.02 -1.61 -9.55
C ALA A 102 3.88 -0.88 -8.20
N LEU A 103 3.55 -1.59 -7.11
CA LEU A 103 3.38 -0.97 -5.79
C LEU A 103 4.63 -0.25 -5.26
N PRO A 104 5.88 -0.72 -5.47
CA PRO A 104 7.08 0.00 -5.01
C PRO A 104 7.18 1.46 -5.50
N SER A 105 6.60 1.79 -6.66
CA SER A 105 6.57 3.16 -7.19
C SER A 105 5.32 3.95 -6.81
N ILE A 106 4.34 3.33 -6.15
CA ILE A 106 3.04 3.93 -5.79
C ILE A 106 2.96 4.21 -4.28
N LEU A 107 3.54 3.30 -3.47
CA LEU A 107 3.56 3.39 -2.01
C LEU A 107 4.81 4.12 -1.53
N ASP A 108 4.65 4.93 -0.47
CA ASP A 108 5.79 5.53 0.22
C ASP A 108 6.57 4.45 1.02
N GLU A 109 7.84 4.70 1.33
CA GLU A 109 8.70 3.73 2.06
C GLU A 109 8.18 3.40 3.48
N ASP A 110 7.49 4.35 4.10
CA ASP A 110 6.90 4.30 5.45
C ASP A 110 5.40 3.97 5.44
N GLU A 111 4.80 3.77 4.27
CA GLU A 111 3.37 3.42 4.15
C GLU A 111 3.16 1.93 4.48
N GLU A 112 2.30 1.67 5.46
CA GLU A 112 1.97 0.32 5.93
C GLU A 112 0.65 -0.15 5.32
N ILE A 113 0.63 -1.36 4.76
CA ILE A 113 -0.59 -1.98 4.22
C ILE A 113 -1.30 -2.73 5.35
N LEU A 114 -2.52 -2.31 5.66
CA LEU A 114 -3.31 -2.81 6.78
C LEU A 114 -4.33 -3.86 6.36
N CYS A 115 -4.82 -3.79 5.13
CA CYS A 115 -5.72 -4.79 4.56
C CYS A 115 -5.58 -4.80 3.03
N ALA A 116 -5.68 -5.98 2.44
CA ALA A 116 -5.67 -6.16 0.99
C ALA A 116 -6.81 -7.08 0.54
N THR A 117 -7.48 -6.72 -0.55
CA THR A 117 -8.41 -7.60 -1.27
C THR A 117 -8.32 -7.32 -2.76
N ASN A 118 -8.94 -8.15 -3.58
CA ASN A 118 -8.98 -7.95 -5.02
C ASN A 118 -10.40 -8.07 -5.56
N GLY A 119 -10.58 -7.58 -6.78
CA GLY A 119 -11.75 -7.88 -7.58
C GLY A 119 -11.50 -7.52 -9.04
N ASN A 120 -12.57 -7.28 -9.78
CA ASN A 120 -12.50 -6.98 -11.19
C ASN A 120 -13.45 -5.85 -11.60
N SER A 121 -12.98 -5.03 -12.55
CA SER A 121 -13.79 -4.05 -13.27
C SER A 121 -13.70 -4.37 -14.76
N GLY A 122 -14.73 -5.03 -15.29
CA GLY A 122 -14.66 -5.61 -16.63
C GLY A 122 -13.54 -6.65 -16.71
N SER A 123 -12.59 -6.44 -17.64
CA SER A 123 -11.41 -7.30 -17.79
C SER A 123 -10.23 -6.90 -16.91
N GLU A 124 -10.27 -5.72 -16.27
CA GLU A 124 -9.17 -5.24 -15.43
C GLU A 124 -9.22 -5.93 -14.06
N VAL A 125 -8.05 -6.39 -13.61
CA VAL A 125 -7.85 -6.84 -12.23
C VAL A 125 -7.61 -5.59 -11.39
N MET A 126 -8.24 -5.53 -10.22
CA MET A 126 -7.98 -4.48 -9.23
C MET A 126 -7.48 -5.10 -7.92
N LEU A 127 -6.46 -4.47 -7.34
CA LEU A 127 -6.04 -4.69 -5.96
C LEU A 127 -6.50 -3.48 -5.15
N LEU A 128 -7.26 -3.71 -4.09
CA LEU A 128 -7.74 -2.68 -3.18
C LEU A 128 -6.99 -2.82 -1.85
N LEU A 129 -6.42 -1.71 -1.41
CA LEU A 129 -5.59 -1.62 -0.22
C LEU A 129 -6.15 -0.58 0.73
N SER A 130 -6.20 -0.94 2.00
CA SER A 130 -6.28 0.01 3.12
C SER A 130 -4.87 0.17 3.65
N THR A 131 -4.37 1.40 3.73
CA THR A 131 -3.07 1.73 4.33
C THR A 131 -3.26 2.61 5.55
N ASN A 132 -2.17 2.85 6.29
CA ASN A 132 -2.16 3.83 7.37
C ASN A 132 -2.34 5.29 6.89
N LYS A 133 -2.36 5.56 5.57
CA LYS A 133 -2.51 6.91 4.99
C LYS A 133 -3.79 7.08 4.17
N ARG A 134 -4.23 6.05 3.44
CA ARG A 134 -5.27 6.17 2.41
C ARG A 134 -5.94 4.83 2.09
N PHE A 135 -7.09 4.93 1.43
CA PHE A 135 -7.55 3.88 0.54
C PHE A 135 -6.86 4.01 -0.81
N LEU A 136 -6.32 2.89 -1.33
CA LEU A 136 -5.62 2.81 -2.60
C LEU A 136 -6.23 1.68 -3.44
N ALA A 137 -6.79 2.01 -4.60
CA ALA A 137 -7.18 1.03 -5.61
C ALA A 137 -6.20 1.07 -6.77
N VAL A 138 -5.63 -0.06 -7.14
CA VAL A 138 -4.71 -0.18 -8.27
C VAL A 138 -5.26 -1.15 -9.31
N TYR A 139 -5.39 -0.67 -10.54
CA TYR A 139 -5.95 -1.40 -11.67
C TYR A 139 -4.86 -1.79 -12.65
N ARG A 140 -5.00 -2.99 -13.21
CA ARG A 140 -4.18 -3.42 -14.33
C ARG A 140 -4.95 -4.32 -15.27
N ALA A 141 -4.90 -4.00 -16.57
CA ALA A 141 -5.39 -4.88 -17.61
C ALA A 141 -4.49 -6.12 -17.72
N PRO A 142 -5.04 -7.33 -18.03
CA PRO A 142 -4.28 -8.58 -18.09
C PRO A 142 -3.06 -8.56 -19.03
N MET A 143 -3.12 -7.74 -20.09
CA MET A 143 -2.04 -7.55 -21.08
C MET A 143 -1.55 -6.10 -21.14
N GLY A 144 -1.99 -5.24 -20.22
CA GLY A 144 -1.66 -3.82 -20.21
C GLY A 144 -0.31 -3.53 -19.56
N LEU A 145 0.46 -2.63 -20.17
CA LEU A 145 1.64 -2.03 -19.53
C LEU A 145 1.26 -0.95 -18.51
N GLU A 146 0.13 -0.27 -18.75
CA GLU A 146 -0.34 0.84 -17.92
C GLU A 146 -0.97 0.34 -16.62
N THR A 147 -0.64 1.03 -15.53
CA THR A 147 -1.24 0.84 -14.21
C THR A 147 -1.98 2.11 -13.84
N LYS A 148 -3.26 1.99 -13.48
CA LYS A 148 -4.07 3.13 -13.01
C LYS A 148 -4.24 3.01 -11.51
N SER A 149 -4.23 4.13 -10.80
CA SER A 149 -4.49 4.14 -9.36
C SER A 149 -5.53 5.19 -8.98
N ILE A 150 -6.36 4.85 -8.00
CA ILE A 150 -7.27 5.77 -7.32
C ILE A 150 -6.78 5.87 -5.88
N ASN A 151 -6.56 7.10 -5.43
CA ASN A 151 -6.01 7.42 -4.12
C ASN A 151 -7.02 8.29 -3.37
N ILE A 152 -7.54 7.77 -2.25
CA ILE A 152 -8.47 8.51 -1.40
C ILE A 152 -7.84 8.60 -0.01
N PRO A 153 -7.24 9.75 0.37
CA PRO A 153 -6.74 9.96 1.73
C PRO A 153 -7.82 9.63 2.76
N LEU A 154 -7.43 9.05 3.89
CA LEU A 154 -8.40 8.66 4.93
C LEU A 154 -9.26 9.86 5.37
N SER A 155 -8.65 11.03 5.54
CA SER A 155 -9.34 12.29 5.91
C SER A 155 -10.34 12.81 4.88
N LYS A 156 -10.39 12.21 3.68
CA LYS A 156 -11.33 12.56 2.62
C LYS A 156 -12.40 11.50 2.43
N ILE A 157 -12.42 10.40 3.19
CA ILE A 157 -13.49 9.41 3.11
C ILE A 157 -14.67 9.93 3.94
N ASN A 158 -15.77 10.24 3.26
CA ASN A 158 -17.00 10.74 3.89
C ASN A 158 -18.03 9.65 4.12
N ASP A 159 -18.09 8.67 3.23
CA ASP A 159 -18.98 7.53 3.33
C ASP A 159 -18.27 6.26 2.85
N LEU A 160 -18.56 5.15 3.52
CA LEU A 160 -17.97 3.85 3.27
C LEU A 160 -19.00 2.76 3.57
N SER A 161 -19.33 1.96 2.58
CA SER A 161 -20.26 0.84 2.75
C SER A 161 -19.96 -0.29 1.79
N TYR A 162 -20.47 -1.48 2.10
CA TYR A 162 -20.45 -2.60 1.17
C TYR A 162 -21.85 -3.21 1.05
N LYS A 163 -22.11 -3.83 -0.10
CA LYS A 163 -23.34 -4.57 -0.37
C LYS A 163 -22.99 -5.98 -0.80
N SER A 164 -23.51 -6.97 -0.07
CA SER A 164 -23.46 -8.36 -0.51
C SER A 164 -24.31 -8.55 -1.77
N GLY A 165 -23.84 -9.39 -2.68
CA GLY A 165 -24.60 -9.88 -3.83
C GLY A 165 -24.66 -11.40 -3.81
N MET A 166 -25.33 -11.99 -4.80
CA MET A 166 -25.54 -13.45 -4.84
C MET A 166 -24.25 -14.24 -5.02
N VAL A 167 -23.25 -13.65 -5.70
CA VAL A 167 -21.94 -14.28 -5.97
C VAL A 167 -20.79 -13.39 -5.49
N PHE A 168 -20.88 -12.08 -5.79
CA PHE A 168 -19.86 -11.11 -5.42
C PHE A 168 -20.44 -9.93 -4.66
N ALA A 169 -19.62 -9.34 -3.80
CA ALA A 169 -19.90 -8.11 -3.10
C ALA A 169 -19.48 -6.88 -3.94
N LYS A 170 -19.98 -5.72 -3.49
CA LYS A 170 -19.64 -4.40 -4.01
C LYS A 170 -19.23 -3.51 -2.85
N LEU A 171 -18.21 -2.69 -3.03
CA LEU A 171 -17.76 -1.67 -2.09
C LEU A 171 -18.09 -0.29 -2.68
N PHE A 172 -18.56 0.62 -1.83
CA PHE A 172 -18.86 2.00 -2.16
C PHE A 172 -18.06 2.91 -1.23
N ILE A 173 -17.36 3.88 -1.82
CA ILE A 173 -16.60 4.90 -1.10
C ILE A 173 -16.99 6.26 -1.65
N SER A 174 -17.32 7.22 -0.80
CA SER A 174 -17.52 8.61 -1.19
C SER A 174 -16.43 9.49 -0.61
N ASN A 175 -15.94 10.44 -1.39
CA ASN A 175 -15.05 11.50 -0.89
C ASN A 175 -15.72 12.89 -0.82
N GLY A 176 -17.06 12.92 -0.83
CA GLY A 176 -17.87 14.13 -0.87
C GLY A 176 -18.02 14.75 -2.25
N SER A 177 -17.04 14.59 -3.14
CA SER A 177 -17.12 15.05 -4.53
C SER A 177 -17.49 13.94 -5.52
N GLN A 178 -17.05 12.72 -5.25
CA GLN A 178 -17.17 11.57 -6.13
C GLN A 178 -17.59 10.34 -5.32
N ASN A 179 -18.42 9.51 -5.96
CA ASN A 179 -18.81 8.21 -5.44
C ASN A 179 -18.11 7.12 -6.26
N PHE A 180 -17.26 6.37 -5.61
CA PHE A 180 -16.53 5.25 -6.17
C PHE A 180 -17.27 3.94 -5.89
N LYS A 181 -17.30 3.06 -6.89
CA LYS A 181 -17.92 1.74 -6.81
C LYS A 181 -16.94 0.69 -7.29
N PHE A 182 -16.62 -0.25 -6.41
CA PHE A 182 -15.75 -1.39 -6.71
C PHE A 182 -16.59 -2.66 -6.68
N THR A 183 -16.46 -3.50 -7.70
CA THR A 183 -17.34 -4.66 -7.93
C THR A 183 -16.57 -5.97 -7.99
N ASN A 184 -17.28 -7.11 -7.99
CA ASN A 184 -16.66 -8.42 -8.12
C ASN A 184 -15.64 -8.71 -7.01
N LEU A 185 -15.93 -8.22 -5.80
CA LEU A 185 -15.16 -8.51 -4.59
C LEU A 185 -15.71 -9.79 -3.94
N SER A 186 -14.86 -10.52 -3.22
CA SER A 186 -15.39 -11.49 -2.25
C SER A 186 -16.14 -10.76 -1.13
N LEU A 187 -17.10 -11.43 -0.50
CA LEU A 187 -17.82 -10.84 0.64
C LEU A 187 -16.88 -10.57 1.82
N ASP A 188 -15.97 -11.49 2.10
CA ASP A 188 -14.99 -11.36 3.19
C ASP A 188 -14.00 -10.23 2.91
N GLY A 189 -13.54 -10.12 1.66
CA GLY A 189 -12.69 -9.01 1.20
C GLY A 189 -13.35 -7.65 1.39
N ALA A 190 -14.61 -7.51 0.96
CA ALA A 190 -15.35 -6.26 1.12
C ALA A 190 -15.59 -5.90 2.59
N LYS A 191 -15.92 -6.88 3.45
CA LYS A 191 -16.10 -6.70 4.89
C LYS A 191 -14.81 -6.28 5.58
N ALA A 192 -13.73 -7.04 5.37
CA ALA A 192 -12.44 -6.79 6.01
C ALA A 192 -11.88 -5.41 5.62
N LEU A 193 -11.98 -5.04 4.34
CA LEU A 193 -11.51 -3.74 3.87
C LEU A 193 -12.34 -2.60 4.46
N THR A 194 -13.67 -2.76 4.53
CA THR A 194 -14.55 -1.78 5.18
C THR A 194 -14.20 -1.60 6.66
N ASN A 195 -14.02 -2.70 7.39
CA ASN A 195 -13.65 -2.67 8.80
C ASN A 195 -12.29 -2.01 9.02
N SER A 196 -11.28 -2.39 8.22
CA SER A 196 -9.94 -1.81 8.30
C SER A 196 -9.95 -0.29 8.10
N LEU A 197 -10.68 0.20 7.10
CA LEU A 197 -10.81 1.65 6.88
C LEU A 197 -11.57 2.34 8.02
N ASN A 198 -12.68 1.78 8.49
CA ASN A 198 -13.42 2.33 9.63
C ASN A 198 -12.56 2.42 10.90
N GLU A 199 -11.74 1.40 11.19
CA GLU A 199 -10.80 1.44 12.31
C GLU A 199 -9.80 2.58 12.18
N GLN A 200 -9.30 2.86 10.97
CA GLN A 200 -8.38 3.97 10.73
C GLN A 200 -9.07 5.34 10.84
N LEU A 201 -10.29 5.47 10.33
CA LEU A 201 -11.09 6.69 10.45
C LEU A 201 -11.38 7.00 11.93
N ASN A 202 -11.81 5.99 12.69
CA ASN A 202 -12.07 6.14 14.12
C ASN A 202 -10.80 6.44 14.93
N ARG A 203 -9.64 5.86 14.56
CA ARG A 203 -8.36 6.22 15.20
C ARG A 203 -8.03 7.69 14.99
N ASN A 204 -8.21 8.19 13.77
CA ASN A 204 -7.93 9.59 13.41
C ASN A 204 -8.91 10.57 14.07
N GLU A 205 -10.18 10.20 14.26
CA GLU A 205 -11.13 11.00 15.05
C GLU A 205 -10.74 11.03 16.54
N ASN A 206 -10.25 9.91 17.09
CA ASN A 206 -9.84 9.83 18.49
C ASN A 206 -8.51 10.55 18.79
N THR A 207 -7.57 10.65 17.84
CA THR A 207 -6.38 11.51 17.98
C THR A 207 -6.70 13.00 17.87
N VAL A 208 -7.81 13.37 17.23
CA VAL A 208 -8.32 14.75 17.20
C VAL A 208 -9.19 15.06 18.44
N SER A 209 -9.76 14.02 19.07
CA SER A 209 -10.65 14.14 20.24
C SER A 209 -9.96 14.46 21.58
N GLN A 210 -8.65 14.72 21.58
CA GLN A 210 -8.00 15.40 22.71
C GLN A 210 -8.21 16.93 22.70
N ASN A 211 -8.85 17.49 21.68
CA ASN A 211 -9.33 18.87 21.68
C ASN A 211 -10.83 18.94 21.37
N THR A 212 -11.62 18.90 22.44
CA THR A 212 -12.86 19.68 22.69
C THR A 212 -13.85 19.92 21.53
N VAL A 213 -15.07 19.39 21.73
CA VAL A 213 -16.37 19.94 21.26
C VAL A 213 -16.49 20.13 19.75
N THR A 214 -16.36 19.04 19.00
CA THR A 214 -16.95 18.98 17.65
C THR A 214 -17.24 17.52 17.33
N ASN A 215 -18.48 17.05 17.54
CA ASN A 215 -19.27 16.34 16.51
C ASN A 215 -20.59 15.68 17.01
N SER A 216 -21.30 16.25 18.00
CA SER A 216 -22.63 15.72 18.38
C SER A 216 -23.63 15.75 17.22
N ALA A 217 -23.48 16.68 16.26
CA ALA A 217 -24.42 16.87 15.16
C ALA A 217 -24.35 15.75 14.10
N ASP A 218 -23.15 15.36 13.63
CA ASP A 218 -23.05 14.32 12.59
C ASP A 218 -23.41 12.94 13.15
N GLU A 219 -23.13 12.69 14.44
CA GLU A 219 -23.57 11.47 15.11
C GLU A 219 -25.09 11.39 15.19
N ILE A 220 -25.77 12.50 15.54
CA ILE A 220 -27.25 12.56 15.54
C ILE A 220 -27.81 12.27 14.13
N VAL A 221 -27.16 12.75 13.07
CA VAL A 221 -27.58 12.47 11.68
C VAL A 221 -27.39 10.99 11.32
N LYS A 222 -26.29 10.36 11.74
CA LYS A 222 -26.04 8.92 11.53
C LYS A 222 -27.07 8.07 12.26
N PHE A 223 -27.36 8.36 13.52
CA PHE A 223 -28.37 7.63 14.31
C PHE A 223 -29.78 7.83 13.75
N LYS A 224 -30.12 9.02 13.25
CA LYS A 224 -31.43 9.25 12.61
C LYS A 224 -31.63 8.38 11.38
N LYS A 225 -30.60 8.24 10.54
CA LYS A 225 -30.66 7.34 9.37
C LYS A 225 -30.88 5.88 9.75
N LEU A 226 -30.36 5.41 10.89
CA LEU A 226 -30.60 4.06 11.38
C LEU A 226 -32.07 3.86 11.81
N ALA A 227 -32.66 4.87 12.45
CA ALA A 227 -34.06 4.85 12.84
C ALA A 227 -34.99 4.90 11.62
N ASP A 228 -34.70 5.78 10.66
CA ASP A 228 -35.47 5.92 9.42
C ASP A 228 -35.41 4.64 8.56
N ASN A 229 -34.31 3.88 8.66
CA ASN A 229 -34.14 2.58 8.00
C ASN A 229 -34.72 1.40 8.80
N GLY A 230 -35.36 1.64 9.95
CA GLY A 230 -35.94 0.61 10.81
C GLY A 230 -34.92 -0.33 11.46
N ILE A 231 -33.65 0.07 11.52
CA ILE A 231 -32.56 -0.71 12.14
C ILE A 231 -32.58 -0.56 13.67
N ILE A 232 -33.00 0.61 14.16
CA ILE A 232 -33.23 0.90 15.57
C ILE A 232 -34.63 1.50 15.73
N THR A 233 -35.21 1.42 16.93
CA THR A 233 -36.51 2.05 17.19
C THR A 233 -36.38 3.55 17.38
N GLN A 234 -37.49 4.27 17.26
CA GLN A 234 -37.52 5.72 17.47
C GLN A 234 -37.13 6.07 18.93
N GLU A 235 -37.48 5.22 19.90
CA GLU A 235 -37.10 5.42 21.31
C GLU A 235 -35.59 5.27 21.52
N GLU A 236 -34.94 4.30 20.86
CA GLU A 236 -33.49 4.09 20.93
C GLU A 236 -32.71 5.27 20.32
N PHE A 237 -33.24 5.84 19.24
CA PHE A 237 -32.70 7.07 18.66
C PHE A 237 -32.78 8.27 19.61
N GLU A 238 -33.96 8.53 20.19
CA GLU A 238 -34.14 9.69 21.07
C GLU A 238 -33.30 9.58 22.35
N ALA A 239 -33.11 8.36 22.89
CA ALA A 239 -32.21 8.12 24.03
C ALA A 239 -30.75 8.48 23.69
N LYS A 240 -30.26 8.04 22.52
CA LYS A 240 -28.91 8.38 22.05
C LYS A 240 -28.74 9.86 21.75
N LYS A 241 -29.71 10.49 21.11
CA LYS A 241 -29.71 11.93 20.82
C LYS A 241 -29.60 12.77 22.10
N LYS A 242 -30.32 12.44 23.17
CA LYS A 242 -30.19 13.14 24.46
C LYS A 242 -28.79 12.98 25.06
N GLN A 243 -28.25 11.76 25.04
CA GLN A 243 -26.89 11.49 25.48
C GLN A 243 -25.84 12.34 24.71
N LEU A 244 -25.99 12.44 23.39
CA LEU A 244 -25.08 13.21 22.53
C LEU A 244 -25.21 14.73 22.69
N LEU A 245 -26.38 15.20 23.13
CA LEU A 245 -26.65 16.61 23.44
C LEU A 245 -26.35 16.97 24.90
N GLY A 246 -26.01 15.99 25.76
CA GLY A 246 -25.78 16.21 27.19
C GLY A 246 -27.05 16.58 27.97
N LEU A 247 -28.21 16.07 27.55
CA LEU A 247 -29.54 16.35 28.12
C LEU A 247 -30.12 15.17 28.91
#